data_AF-A0A1V9Y8H2-F1
#
_entry.id   AF-A0A1V9Y8H2-F1
#
_cell.length_a   1.000
_cell.length_b   1.000
_cell.length_c   1.000
_cell.angle_alpha   90.00
_cell.angle_beta   90.00
_cell.angle_gamma   90.00
#
_symmetry.space_group_name_H-M   'P 1'
#
loop_
_entity.id
_entity.type
_entity.pdbx_description
1 polymer ?
#
loop_
_entity_poly.entity_id
_entity_poly.type
_entity_poly.pdbx_seq_one_letter_code
_entity_poly.pdbx_strand_id
1 'polypeptide(L)'
;MAVANAECDVAERCTGSSGACPADTFAPSTTKCTGTCNGNPCDGQDYCDGNGNCVDNYLPSGTVCGTTGNTCIIPATCTGDMGFCPPDDFADSATPCTGTSSGHVCDGQDKCDGSGNCVDKFLNGVVCKKPVGYSRPIYCNGKSATCPVATFLEATSNLREVAEAVPVSEQLVGLRSSSPMMVLGLVCVVAGAVALVTVRN
;
A
#
# COMPACT_ATOMS: atom_id res chain seq x y z
N MET A 1 -6.67 21.22 42.58
CA MET A 1 -8.00 21.57 42.04
C MET A 1 -7.84 21.70 40.53
N ALA A 2 -8.88 21.29 39.79
CA ALA A 2 -8.83 20.66 38.46
C ALA A 2 -7.93 21.35 37.42
N VAL A 3 -7.30 20.55 36.56
CA VAL A 3 -6.75 21.03 35.28
C VAL A 3 -7.98 21.28 34.40
N ALA A 4 -8.55 22.48 34.49
CA ALA A 4 -9.52 22.96 33.52
C ALA A 4 -8.78 23.08 32.18
N ASN A 5 -9.39 22.61 31.09
CA ASN A 5 -8.90 22.99 29.77
C ASN A 5 -9.06 24.52 29.70
N ALA A 6 -7.95 25.25 29.57
CA ALA A 6 -7.96 26.72 29.61
C ALA A 6 -8.90 27.36 28.56
N GLU A 7 -9.34 26.58 27.57
CA GLU A 7 -10.32 26.97 26.55
C GLU A 7 -11.77 26.96 27.06
N CYS A 8 -12.09 26.14 28.07
CA CYS A 8 -13.43 26.01 28.67
C CYS A 8 -13.57 26.72 30.02
N ASP A 9 -12.47 27.26 30.53
CA ASP A 9 -12.40 28.06 31.76
C ASP A 9 -12.53 29.56 31.42
N VAL A 10 -13.37 30.31 32.15
CA VAL A 10 -13.50 31.75 31.94
C VAL A 10 -12.64 32.47 32.98
N ALA A 11 -11.66 33.26 32.55
CA ALA A 11 -10.81 33.96 33.52
C ALA A 11 -11.59 35.01 34.36
N GLU A 12 -11.72 34.78 35.67
CA GLU A 12 -12.21 35.79 36.61
C GLU A 12 -11.11 36.73 37.08
N ARG A 13 -11.48 38.01 37.24
CA ARG A 13 -10.61 39.01 37.85
C ARG A 13 -11.20 39.50 39.16
N CYS A 14 -10.43 39.36 40.23
CA CYS A 14 -10.76 39.99 41.50
C CYS A 14 -10.71 41.51 41.32
N THR A 15 -11.81 42.20 41.64
CA THR A 15 -11.92 43.66 41.46
C THR A 15 -11.17 44.44 42.55
N GLY A 16 -10.66 43.77 43.57
CA GLY A 16 -10.02 44.39 44.74
C GLY A 16 -10.97 45.22 45.62
N SER A 17 -12.27 45.27 45.29
CA SER A 17 -13.27 46.07 46.00
C SER A 17 -13.92 45.31 47.17
N SER A 18 -13.69 44.01 47.29
CA SER A 18 -14.13 43.17 48.40
C SER A 18 -13.08 42.11 48.73
N GLY A 19 -13.16 41.50 49.92
CA GLY A 19 -12.27 40.40 50.33
C GLY A 19 -12.51 39.07 49.61
N ALA A 20 -13.59 38.96 48.82
CA ALA A 20 -13.90 37.78 48.02
C ALA A 20 -13.74 38.08 46.52
N CYS A 21 -13.18 37.12 45.79
CA CYS A 21 -13.16 37.14 44.32
C CYS A 21 -14.53 36.65 43.76
N PRO A 22 -14.85 36.96 42.49
CA PRO A 22 -16.01 36.37 41.82
C PRO A 22 -15.97 34.84 41.87
N ALA A 23 -17.15 34.21 41.82
CA ALA A 23 -17.25 32.76 41.70
C ALA A 23 -16.77 32.29 40.32
N ASP A 24 -16.24 31.07 40.29
CA ASP A 24 -15.78 30.37 39.09
C ASP A 24 -16.91 30.21 38.06
N THR A 25 -16.63 30.53 36.80
CA THR A 25 -17.56 30.55 35.68
C THR A 25 -16.97 29.79 34.50
N PHE A 26 -17.78 28.96 33.85
CA PHE A 26 -17.33 28.13 32.73
C PHE A 26 -17.95 28.57 31.41
N ALA A 27 -17.22 28.29 30.32
CA ALA A 27 -17.71 28.57 28.98
C ALA A 27 -18.93 27.69 28.66
N PRO A 28 -19.95 28.19 27.93
CA PRO A 28 -21.15 27.42 27.62
C PRO A 28 -20.83 26.26 26.67
N SER A 29 -21.74 25.27 26.60
CA SER A 29 -21.55 24.04 25.81
C SER A 29 -21.54 24.23 24.29
N THR A 30 -21.68 25.47 23.82
CA THR A 30 -21.52 25.86 22.41
C THR A 30 -20.10 26.36 22.10
N THR A 31 -19.25 26.50 23.12
CA THR A 31 -17.87 26.95 22.98
C THR A 31 -17.02 25.81 22.46
N LYS A 32 -16.37 26.02 21.32
CA LYS A 32 -15.42 25.08 20.75
C LYS A 32 -14.17 25.00 21.63
N CYS A 33 -13.63 23.81 21.75
CA CYS A 33 -12.37 23.56 22.43
C CYS A 33 -11.57 22.48 21.69
N THR A 34 -10.39 22.17 22.19
CA THR A 34 -9.52 21.09 21.71
C THR A 34 -9.49 19.99 22.75
N GLY A 35 -10.09 18.84 22.43
CA GLY A 35 -10.15 17.66 23.26
C GLY A 35 -8.85 16.85 23.25
N THR A 36 -8.92 15.65 23.80
CA THR A 36 -7.78 14.74 23.89
C THR A 36 -7.57 13.93 22.61
N CYS A 37 -8.64 13.66 21.87
CA CYS A 37 -8.59 13.09 20.54
C CYS A 37 -8.75 14.25 19.55
N ASN A 38 -7.74 14.50 18.71
CA ASN A 38 -7.85 15.55 17.70
C ASN A 38 -7.12 15.17 16.40
N GLY A 39 -7.65 15.65 15.27
CA GLY A 39 -7.01 15.54 13.95
C GLY A 39 -7.01 14.15 13.33
N ASN A 40 -7.75 13.20 13.90
CA ASN A 40 -7.93 11.86 13.32
C ASN A 40 -9.07 11.85 12.27
N PRO A 41 -9.16 10.84 11.38
CA PRO A 41 -10.16 10.86 10.30
C PRO A 41 -11.63 10.79 10.75
N CYS A 42 -11.90 10.29 11.95
CA CYS A 42 -13.24 10.23 12.56
C CYS A 42 -13.45 11.25 13.66
N ASP A 43 -12.53 12.22 13.78
CA ASP A 43 -12.56 13.28 14.78
C ASP A 43 -13.63 14.33 14.47
N GLY A 44 -14.43 14.69 15.47
CA GLY A 44 -15.43 15.73 15.39
C GLY A 44 -14.95 17.06 15.97
N GLN A 45 -15.80 18.08 15.95
CA GLN A 45 -15.52 19.32 16.67
C GLN A 45 -15.88 19.15 18.14
N ASP A 46 -14.91 19.37 19.02
CA ASP A 46 -15.13 19.32 20.46
C ASP A 46 -15.78 20.58 20.99
N TYR A 47 -16.50 20.42 22.09
CA TYR A 47 -17.22 21.48 22.77
C TYR A 47 -17.08 21.36 24.28
N CYS A 48 -17.14 22.49 24.97
CA CYS A 48 -17.16 22.52 26.43
C CYS A 48 -18.43 21.85 26.98
N ASP A 49 -18.41 21.39 28.23
CA ASP A 49 -19.58 20.84 28.92
C ASP A 49 -20.38 21.87 29.72
N GLY A 50 -19.86 23.09 29.89
CA GLY A 50 -20.42 24.09 30.81
C GLY A 50 -19.92 23.95 32.25
N ASN A 51 -18.96 23.05 32.49
CA ASN A 51 -18.36 22.74 33.78
C ASN A 51 -16.82 22.77 33.74
N GLY A 52 -16.25 23.42 32.73
CA GLY A 52 -14.80 23.64 32.59
C GLY A 52 -14.05 22.52 31.88
N ASN A 53 -14.75 21.48 31.41
CA ASN A 53 -14.13 20.39 30.65
C ASN A 53 -14.42 20.53 29.16
N CYS A 54 -13.43 20.17 28.35
CA CYS A 54 -13.63 19.95 26.92
C CYS A 54 -14.04 18.49 26.68
N VAL A 55 -15.12 18.28 25.93
CA VAL A 55 -15.64 16.94 25.63
C VAL A 55 -15.35 16.58 24.19
N ASP A 56 -14.64 15.46 24.01
CA ASP A 56 -14.36 14.87 22.70
C ASP A 56 -15.67 14.51 21.99
N ASN A 57 -15.82 14.95 20.75
CA ASN A 57 -16.91 14.54 19.86
C ASN A 57 -16.36 13.84 18.63
N TYR A 58 -17.13 12.89 18.10
CA TYR A 58 -16.70 12.08 16.95
C TYR A 58 -17.68 12.22 15.79
N LEU A 59 -17.19 11.96 14.58
CA LEU A 59 -18.05 11.89 13.40
C LEU A 59 -19.09 10.77 13.56
N PRO A 60 -20.30 10.91 12.96
CA PRO A 60 -21.34 9.90 13.08
C PRO A 60 -20.89 8.52 12.63
N SER A 61 -21.43 7.47 13.27
CA SER A 61 -21.25 6.09 12.83
C SER A 61 -21.63 5.94 11.35
N GLY A 62 -20.81 5.21 10.59
CA GLY A 62 -21.02 5.02 9.15
C GLY A 62 -20.41 6.12 8.26
N THR A 63 -19.81 7.16 8.84
CA THR A 63 -19.01 8.12 8.07
C THR A 63 -17.80 7.40 7.47
N VAL A 64 -17.65 7.42 6.14
CA VAL A 64 -16.54 6.76 5.44
C VAL A 64 -15.23 7.49 5.77
N CYS A 65 -14.27 6.75 6.31
CA CYS A 65 -12.95 7.25 6.67
C CYS A 65 -11.79 6.44 6.05
N GLY A 66 -12.11 5.27 5.50
CA GLY A 66 -11.17 4.36 4.85
C GLY A 66 -10.89 4.64 3.38
N THR A 67 -10.18 3.73 2.71
CA THR A 67 -9.73 3.88 1.31
C THR A 67 -10.89 3.80 0.32
N THR A 68 -11.05 4.82 -0.52
CA THR A 68 -12.09 4.85 -1.56
C THR A 68 -11.51 4.66 -2.97
N GLY A 69 -12.33 4.21 -3.92
CA GLY A 69 -11.95 4.10 -5.34
C GLY A 69 -11.32 2.76 -5.77
N ASN A 70 -11.13 1.81 -4.85
CA ASN A 70 -10.73 0.44 -5.16
C ASN A 70 -11.88 -0.53 -4.82
N THR A 71 -12.38 -1.28 -5.80
CA THR A 71 -13.49 -2.23 -5.61
C THR A 71 -13.13 -3.47 -4.79
N CYS A 72 -11.84 -3.74 -4.60
CA CYS A 72 -11.35 -4.85 -3.79
C CYS A 72 -11.12 -4.47 -2.31
N ILE A 73 -11.26 -3.18 -1.97
CA ILE A 73 -11.18 -2.69 -0.60
C ILE A 73 -12.59 -2.30 -0.15
N ILE A 74 -12.97 -2.76 1.03
CA ILE A 74 -14.18 -2.34 1.71
C ILE A 74 -13.75 -1.21 2.67
N PRO A 75 -14.08 0.06 2.36
CA PRO A 75 -13.61 1.17 3.17
C PRO A 75 -14.15 1.08 4.59
N ALA A 76 -13.27 1.34 5.55
CA ALA A 76 -13.64 1.54 6.94
C ALA A 76 -14.58 2.72 7.12
N THR A 77 -15.46 2.58 8.10
CA THR A 77 -16.35 3.65 8.57
C THR A 77 -16.13 3.93 10.03
N CYS A 78 -16.30 5.19 10.42
CA CYS A 78 -16.28 5.61 11.81
C CYS A 78 -17.32 4.81 12.63
N THR A 79 -16.94 4.46 13.86
CA THR A 79 -17.80 3.76 14.83
C THR A 79 -18.73 4.72 15.57
N GLY A 80 -18.39 6.01 15.59
CA GLY A 80 -19.15 7.07 16.27
C GLY A 80 -18.77 7.28 17.74
N ASP A 81 -17.83 6.51 18.27
CA ASP A 81 -17.39 6.54 19.67
C ASP A 81 -15.88 6.76 19.85
N MET A 82 -15.12 6.94 18.76
CA MET A 82 -13.72 7.34 18.78
C MET A 82 -13.29 8.11 17.52
N GLY A 83 -12.23 8.90 17.62
CA GLY A 83 -11.70 9.70 16.50
C GLY A 83 -10.86 8.90 15.49
N PHE A 84 -10.41 7.70 15.84
CA PHE A 84 -9.62 6.85 14.93
C PHE A 84 -10.50 6.17 13.89
N CYS A 85 -10.00 6.10 12.65
CA CYS A 85 -10.60 5.23 11.63
C CYS A 85 -10.12 3.79 11.84
N PRO A 86 -11.02 2.79 11.88
CA PRO A 86 -10.59 1.40 11.91
C PRO A 86 -9.88 1.00 10.60
N PRO A 87 -9.18 -0.15 10.57
CA PRO A 87 -8.61 -0.67 9.33
C PRO A 87 -9.69 -1.00 8.30
N ASP A 88 -9.34 -0.86 7.01
CA ASP A 88 -10.18 -1.34 5.91
C ASP A 88 -10.33 -2.87 5.94
N ASP A 89 -11.45 -3.35 5.43
CA ASP A 89 -11.68 -4.77 5.14
C ASP A 89 -11.39 -5.08 3.66
N PHE A 90 -11.29 -6.36 3.32
CA PHE A 90 -11.04 -6.80 1.94
C PHE A 90 -12.24 -7.55 1.36
N ALA A 91 -12.55 -7.24 0.11
CA ALA A 91 -13.57 -7.98 -0.63
C ALA A 91 -13.12 -9.42 -0.89
N ASP A 92 -14.09 -10.34 -1.01
CA ASP A 92 -13.81 -11.75 -1.30
C ASP A 92 -12.97 -11.92 -2.57
N SER A 93 -12.15 -12.97 -2.63
CA SER A 93 -11.32 -13.27 -3.80
C SER A 93 -12.13 -13.65 -5.06
N ALA A 94 -13.44 -13.81 -4.93
CA ALA A 94 -14.36 -14.04 -6.05
C ALA A 94 -14.93 -12.73 -6.62
N THR A 95 -14.83 -11.63 -5.86
CA THR A 95 -15.37 -10.32 -6.21
C THR A 95 -14.75 -9.83 -7.51
N PRO A 96 -15.56 -9.46 -8.51
CA PRO A 96 -15.05 -8.96 -9.78
C PRO A 96 -14.48 -7.56 -9.60
N CYS A 97 -13.40 -7.29 -10.33
CA CYS A 97 -12.78 -5.98 -10.40
C CYS A 97 -12.38 -5.66 -11.84
N THR A 98 -11.87 -4.46 -12.09
CA THR A 98 -11.32 -4.07 -13.40
C THR A 98 -9.82 -3.89 -13.24
N GLY A 99 -9.07 -4.80 -13.83
CA GLY A 99 -7.63 -4.83 -13.82
C GLY A 99 -6.97 -3.91 -14.85
N THR A 100 -5.65 -3.95 -14.90
CA THR A 100 -4.86 -3.07 -15.78
C THR A 100 -4.86 -3.52 -17.24
N SER A 101 -5.11 -4.80 -17.48
CA SER A 101 -5.02 -5.42 -18.80
C SER A 101 -6.39 -5.83 -19.36
N SER A 102 -7.34 -4.90 -19.43
CA SER A 102 -8.73 -5.21 -19.82
C SER A 102 -9.05 -4.99 -21.30
N GLY A 103 -10.13 -5.59 -21.79
CA GLY A 103 -10.76 -5.32 -23.10
C GLY A 103 -10.16 -6.04 -24.31
N HIS A 104 -9.27 -7.00 -24.11
CA HIS A 104 -8.63 -7.76 -25.19
C HIS A 104 -9.22 -9.18 -25.33
N VAL A 105 -8.91 -9.88 -26.42
CA VAL A 105 -9.50 -11.19 -26.74
C VAL A 105 -9.11 -12.31 -25.75
N CYS A 106 -7.98 -12.20 -25.05
CA CYS A 106 -7.59 -13.13 -23.98
C CYS A 106 -7.85 -12.56 -22.58
N ASP A 107 -8.54 -11.43 -22.48
CA ASP A 107 -8.91 -10.83 -21.21
C ASP A 107 -9.92 -11.73 -20.47
N GLY A 108 -9.58 -12.09 -19.24
CA GLY A 108 -10.47 -12.82 -18.35
C GLY A 108 -11.23 -11.85 -17.44
N GLN A 109 -12.17 -12.37 -16.66
CA GLN A 109 -12.79 -11.55 -15.62
C GLN A 109 -11.83 -11.41 -14.44
N ASP A 110 -11.32 -10.21 -14.23
CA ASP A 110 -10.43 -9.89 -13.11
C ASP A 110 -11.16 -10.07 -11.78
N LYS A 111 -10.40 -10.50 -10.79
CA LYS A 111 -10.92 -10.82 -9.46
C LYS A 111 -9.99 -10.30 -8.38
N CYS A 112 -10.58 -9.92 -7.26
CA CYS A 112 -9.82 -9.57 -6.08
C CYS A 112 -9.01 -10.78 -5.57
N ASP A 113 -7.94 -10.54 -4.82
CA ASP A 113 -7.14 -11.59 -4.17
C ASP A 113 -7.58 -11.89 -2.72
N GLY A 114 -8.52 -11.12 -2.16
CA GLY A 114 -8.86 -11.18 -0.74
C GLY A 114 -7.93 -10.37 0.17
N SER A 115 -7.05 -9.54 -0.41
CA SER A 115 -6.09 -8.70 0.28
C SER A 115 -6.05 -7.27 -0.29
N GLY A 116 -7.12 -6.86 -0.97
CA GLY A 116 -7.29 -5.51 -1.51
C GLY A 116 -6.72 -5.29 -2.91
N ASN A 117 -6.11 -6.29 -3.55
CA ASN A 117 -5.57 -6.14 -4.90
C ASN A 117 -6.52 -6.73 -5.94
N CYS A 118 -6.70 -6.01 -7.05
CA CYS A 118 -7.31 -6.57 -8.25
C CYS A 118 -6.27 -7.37 -9.03
N VAL A 119 -6.55 -8.64 -9.30
CA VAL A 119 -5.64 -9.53 -10.03
C VAL A 119 -6.16 -9.75 -11.44
N ASP A 120 -5.36 -9.33 -12.41
CA ASP A 120 -5.61 -9.57 -13.83
C ASP A 120 -5.74 -11.08 -14.10
N LYS A 121 -6.87 -11.50 -14.69
CA LYS A 121 -7.10 -12.87 -15.11
C LYS A 121 -7.04 -12.97 -16.62
N PHE A 122 -6.46 -14.05 -17.11
CA PHE A 122 -6.30 -14.26 -18.55
C PHE A 122 -6.88 -15.61 -18.95
N LEU A 123 -7.54 -15.64 -20.10
CA LEU A 123 -8.12 -16.85 -20.66
C LEU A 123 -7.01 -17.83 -21.10
N ASN A 124 -7.29 -19.13 -21.03
CA ASN A 124 -6.40 -20.19 -21.52
C ASN A 124 -7.19 -21.11 -22.45
N GLY A 125 -6.63 -21.43 -23.62
CA GLY A 125 -7.25 -22.32 -24.61
C GLY A 125 -8.34 -21.68 -25.48
N VAL A 126 -8.62 -20.39 -25.29
CA VAL A 126 -9.51 -19.61 -26.16
C VAL A 126 -8.79 -19.21 -27.45
N VAL A 127 -9.47 -19.31 -28.59
CA VAL A 127 -8.89 -18.89 -29.89
C VAL A 127 -8.68 -17.39 -29.89
N CYS A 128 -7.43 -16.96 -29.89
CA CYS A 128 -7.02 -15.57 -29.87
C CYS A 128 -6.95 -14.96 -31.28
N LYS A 129 -6.31 -15.68 -32.21
CA LYS A 129 -6.28 -15.33 -33.64
C LYS A 129 -6.73 -16.52 -34.45
N LYS A 130 -7.72 -16.28 -35.33
CA LYS A 130 -8.15 -17.25 -36.33
C LYS A 130 -7.01 -17.55 -37.30
N PRO A 131 -6.93 -18.77 -37.85
CA PRO A 131 -5.91 -19.10 -38.83
C PRO A 131 -6.14 -18.30 -40.13
N VAL A 132 -5.04 -17.88 -40.76
CA VAL A 132 -5.03 -17.31 -42.12
C VAL A 132 -4.25 -18.24 -43.04
N GLY A 133 -4.88 -18.70 -44.13
CA GLY A 133 -4.30 -19.71 -45.02
C GLY A 133 -4.03 -21.04 -44.29
N TYR A 134 -2.79 -21.55 -44.38
CA TYR A 134 -2.34 -22.81 -43.76
C TYR A 134 -1.76 -22.63 -42.35
N SER A 135 -1.85 -21.44 -41.77
CA SER A 135 -1.33 -21.15 -40.44
C SER A 135 -2.14 -21.84 -39.35
N ARG A 136 -1.50 -22.26 -38.25
CA ARG A 136 -2.23 -22.78 -37.08
C ARG A 136 -2.92 -21.62 -36.33
N PRO A 137 -4.09 -21.85 -35.71
CA PRO A 137 -4.71 -20.87 -34.81
C PRO A 137 -3.78 -20.55 -33.62
N ILE A 138 -3.84 -19.31 -33.14
CA ILE A 138 -3.15 -18.88 -31.92
C ILE A 138 -4.17 -18.88 -30.78
N TYR A 139 -3.81 -19.50 -29.67
CA TYR A 139 -4.65 -19.59 -28.48
C TYR A 139 -4.09 -18.72 -27.34
N CYS A 140 -4.98 -18.27 -26.47
CA CYS A 140 -4.60 -17.64 -25.21
C CYS A 140 -3.84 -18.63 -24.31
N ASN A 141 -2.78 -18.17 -23.66
CA ASN A 141 -1.90 -19.00 -22.83
C ASN A 141 -2.08 -18.78 -21.32
N GLY A 142 -3.09 -17.98 -20.92
CA GLY A 142 -3.33 -17.64 -19.51
C GLY A 142 -2.34 -16.66 -18.89
N LYS A 143 -1.51 -15.96 -19.69
CA LYS A 143 -0.48 -15.03 -19.18
C LYS A 143 -0.65 -13.58 -19.59
N SER A 144 -1.45 -13.28 -20.60
CA SER A 144 -1.69 -11.92 -21.09
C SER A 144 -3.08 -11.78 -21.67
N ALA A 145 -3.63 -10.56 -21.61
CA ALA A 145 -4.90 -10.22 -22.24
C ALA A 145 -4.79 -10.16 -23.79
N THR A 146 -3.59 -9.90 -24.30
CA THR A 146 -3.29 -9.93 -25.74
C THR A 146 -2.86 -11.31 -26.22
N CYS A 147 -2.93 -11.54 -27.53
CA CYS A 147 -2.47 -12.79 -28.11
C CYS A 147 -0.97 -12.98 -27.92
N PRO A 148 -0.53 -14.16 -27.49
CA PRO A 148 0.90 -14.46 -27.45
C PRO A 148 1.47 -14.35 -28.87
N VAL A 149 2.65 -13.77 -28.98
CA VAL A 149 3.43 -13.85 -30.20
C VAL A 149 3.99 -15.27 -30.28
N ALA A 150 3.82 -15.92 -31.43
CA ALA A 150 4.49 -17.19 -31.69
C ALA A 150 5.99 -16.91 -31.82
N THR A 151 6.73 -16.99 -30.72
CA THR A 151 8.18 -16.92 -30.79
C THR A 151 8.68 -18.21 -31.45
N PHE A 152 9.49 -18.06 -32.50
CA PHE A 152 10.03 -19.17 -33.28
C PHE A 152 10.83 -20.19 -32.44
N LEU A 153 11.21 -19.81 -31.20
CA LEU A 153 11.96 -20.63 -30.25
C LEU A 153 11.13 -21.74 -29.59
N GLU A 154 9.80 -21.64 -29.50
CA GLU A 154 8.96 -22.74 -28.97
C GLU A 154 8.67 -23.82 -30.03
N ALA A 155 8.91 -23.54 -31.31
CA ALA A 155 8.80 -24.53 -32.38
C ALA A 155 10.02 -25.46 -32.48
N THR A 156 11.17 -25.09 -31.88
CA THR A 156 12.42 -25.86 -31.98
C THR A 156 12.68 -26.80 -30.81
N SER A 157 11.90 -26.72 -29.73
CA SER A 157 11.97 -27.69 -28.61
C SER A 157 11.52 -29.09 -29.00
N ASN A 158 10.84 -29.25 -30.15
CA ASN A 158 10.47 -30.55 -30.74
C ASN A 158 11.42 -31.02 -31.86
N LEU A 159 12.55 -30.33 -32.12
CA LEU A 159 13.52 -30.73 -33.16
C LEU A 159 14.93 -31.02 -32.62
N ARG A 160 15.16 -31.00 -31.31
CA ARG A 160 16.48 -31.32 -30.74
C ARG A 160 16.62 -32.82 -30.49
N GLU A 161 16.73 -33.59 -31.56
CA GLU A 161 17.32 -34.93 -31.48
C GLU A 161 17.91 -35.44 -32.81
N VAL A 162 18.65 -34.62 -33.55
CA VAL A 162 19.66 -35.13 -34.50
C VAL A 162 20.83 -34.15 -34.60
N ALA A 163 21.80 -34.26 -33.69
CA ALA A 163 23.14 -33.70 -33.89
C ALA A 163 24.13 -34.83 -33.63
N GLU A 164 24.35 -35.66 -34.65
CA GLU A 164 25.39 -36.67 -34.64
C GLU A 164 26.76 -35.97 -34.52
N ALA A 165 27.52 -36.40 -33.51
CA ALA A 165 28.88 -35.98 -33.28
C ALA A 165 29.80 -36.59 -34.35
N VAL A 166 30.45 -35.73 -35.14
CA VAL A 166 31.60 -36.13 -35.98
C VAL A 166 32.88 -35.73 -35.24
N PRO A 167 33.79 -36.66 -34.89
CA PRO A 167 35.07 -36.32 -34.29
C PRO A 167 36.06 -35.90 -35.38
N VAL A 168 36.72 -34.75 -35.22
CA VAL A 168 37.85 -34.35 -36.06
C VAL A 168 39.09 -34.25 -35.18
N SER A 169 40.10 -35.03 -35.56
CA SER A 169 41.41 -35.17 -34.92
C SER A 169 42.23 -33.89 -34.86
N GLU A 170 43.11 -33.89 -33.86
CA GLU A 170 44.17 -32.93 -33.56
C GLU A 170 45.00 -32.47 -34.76
N GLN A 171 45.34 -31.18 -34.77
CA GLN A 171 46.69 -30.77 -35.18
C GLN A 171 47.21 -29.63 -34.30
N LEU A 172 48.34 -29.94 -33.68
CA LEU A 172 49.09 -29.19 -32.69
C LEU A 172 50.10 -28.26 -33.38
N VAL A 173 50.02 -26.93 -33.20
CA VAL A 173 51.19 -26.04 -33.21
C VAL A 173 50.93 -24.89 -32.24
N GLY A 174 51.76 -24.80 -31.19
CA GLY A 174 51.76 -23.69 -30.24
C GLY A 174 52.71 -22.57 -30.66
N LEU A 175 52.53 -21.39 -30.03
CA LEU A 175 53.60 -20.56 -29.47
C LEU A 175 53.01 -19.34 -28.73
N ARG A 176 53.18 -19.37 -27.40
CA ARG A 176 53.54 -18.32 -26.41
C ARG A 176 52.86 -16.94 -26.39
N SER A 177 52.42 -16.56 -25.18
CA SER A 177 52.75 -15.34 -24.38
C SER A 177 51.51 -14.98 -23.54
N SER A 178 51.46 -14.70 -22.23
CA SER A 178 52.42 -14.48 -21.14
C SER A 178 51.61 -14.22 -19.85
N SER A 179 51.73 -15.12 -18.85
CA SER A 179 51.76 -14.89 -17.38
C SER A 179 50.59 -14.14 -16.65
N PRO A 180 50.53 -14.08 -15.29
CA PRO A 180 49.65 -14.97 -14.51
C PRO A 180 48.84 -14.30 -13.36
N MET A 181 47.92 -15.08 -12.77
CA MET A 181 47.52 -15.16 -11.34
C MET A 181 47.28 -13.88 -10.51
N MET A 182 46.05 -13.72 -9.98
CA MET A 182 45.84 -13.27 -8.61
C MET A 182 44.60 -13.90 -7.97
N VAL A 183 44.82 -14.43 -6.77
CA VAL A 183 43.89 -15.11 -5.86
C VAL A 183 43.64 -14.17 -4.67
N LEU A 184 42.54 -14.42 -3.94
CA LEU A 184 42.17 -13.98 -2.58
C LEU A 184 41.53 -12.60 -2.42
N GLY A 185 40.42 -12.56 -1.65
CA GLY A 185 39.96 -11.32 -1.03
C GLY A 185 38.52 -11.31 -0.53
N LEU A 186 38.22 -12.13 0.47
CA LEU A 186 36.98 -12.11 1.26
C LEU A 186 36.98 -10.87 2.16
N VAL A 187 35.99 -9.97 2.03
CA VAL A 187 35.78 -8.87 2.98
C VAL A 187 34.28 -8.68 3.28
N CYS A 188 33.88 -9.09 4.48
CA CYS A 188 32.68 -8.60 5.15
C CYS A 188 32.96 -7.17 5.64
N VAL A 189 32.08 -6.21 5.32
CA VAL A 189 32.05 -4.90 5.97
C VAL A 189 30.72 -4.76 6.70
N VAL A 190 30.78 -4.83 8.02
CA VAL A 190 29.74 -4.33 8.93
C VAL A 190 30.26 -3.01 9.47
N ALA A 191 29.59 -1.90 9.16
CA ALA A 191 29.88 -0.60 9.74
C ALA A 191 28.61 -0.06 10.38
N GLY A 192 28.53 -0.20 11.72
CA GLY A 192 27.58 0.52 12.56
C GLY A 192 28.11 1.93 12.84
N ALA A 193 27.27 2.94 12.62
CA ALA A 193 27.57 4.33 12.94
C ALA A 193 27.17 4.63 14.39
N VAL A 194 28.13 5.08 15.22
CA VAL A 194 27.88 5.67 16.54
C VAL A 194 28.18 7.16 16.46
N ALA A 195 27.22 7.96 16.91
CA ALA A 195 27.18 9.41 16.84
C ALA A 195 28.19 10.09 17.79
N LEU A 196 28.86 11.13 17.28
CA LEU A 196 29.66 12.08 18.06
C LEU A 196 28.77 13.25 18.53
N VAL A 197 28.64 13.44 19.83
CA VAL A 197 28.25 14.72 20.44
C VAL A 197 29.47 15.24 21.20
N THR A 198 30.08 16.30 20.69
CA THR A 198 31.16 17.02 21.37
C THR A 198 30.59 18.23 22.12
N VAL A 199 30.78 18.22 23.43
CA VAL A 199 30.57 19.35 24.36
C VAL A 199 31.69 20.37 24.13
N ARG A 200 31.36 21.67 24.05
CA ARG A 200 32.32 22.78 24.17
C ARG A 200 32.02 23.58 25.44
N ASN A 201 33.09 23.85 26.17
CA ASN A 201 33.22 24.73 27.33
C ASN A 201 32.49 26.06 27.21
#